data_AF-Q8L268-F1
#
_entry.id   AF-Q8L268-F1
#
_cell.length_a   1.000
_cell.length_b   1.000
_cell.length_c   1.000
_cell.angle_alpha   90.00
_cell.angle_beta   90.00
_cell.angle_gamma   90.00
#
_symmetry.space_group_name_H-M   'P 1'
#
loop_
_entity.id
_entity.type
_entity.pdbx_description
1 polymer ?
#
loop_
_entity_poly.entity_id
_entity_poly.type
_entity_poly.pdbx_seq_one_letter_code
_entity_poly.pdbx_strand_id
1 'polypeptide(L)'
;MAYNNQSRSSYDNKSNSKKDTKANPMVLLDTATRHLVTLEKEFTVAASWNPSLSFAKESVFAKNVINNNSYLTELAVQNPQSFGTAFLQLATSGLSLDPALKLAYLVPRMGRVFLDVSYIGLSRLATDEGLCQDIVVELVFTDDSFKSNGRRQSPEHSFDPFADKGPLLLTPEEEKAYTGERPRGVFRGVYVDYQMKDGRNLVYFLTRQELAAARSVSDSWKKTEKRAQSPWTTFPWQMVRKSAIKQTIHQIPGNRTRVATIIDYLNKDGGEGFRDTNATPLQSAQYEMSARQAAANHDVQPENSEQQPVSSGNVYEGQVVTPEPQQTQTDVQHKPASQASEEPQPPHAAQNSESTDGAQAMSDIPGVRVYAQRRIAKIIKRASIQMAFETSISVIKTEFEFNETEIAYGLRLIEESRRNILQAKLILGIENNDYSELDKFLGKLAVCEFKTKSLEFTQEIRAIADDLHALYEAAKETNNFTAFYSTLETVTFNPLRKYWDGIIASEKAA
;
A
#
# COMPACT_ATOMS: atom_id res chain seq x y z
N MET A 1 -36.94 13.13 -30.18
CA MET A 1 -37.63 13.55 -28.94
C MET A 1 -36.69 13.30 -27.78
N ALA A 2 -36.20 14.39 -27.20
CA ALA A 2 -35.34 14.43 -26.03
C ALA A 2 -36.18 14.41 -24.75
N TYR A 3 -35.67 13.82 -23.66
CA TYR A 3 -35.94 14.22 -22.27
C TYR A 3 -34.74 13.71 -21.43
N ASN A 4 -33.72 14.52 -21.15
CA ASN A 4 -33.62 15.74 -20.33
C ASN A 4 -33.51 15.44 -18.83
N ASN A 5 -32.37 15.85 -18.29
CA ASN A 5 -31.96 15.76 -16.90
C ASN A 5 -31.98 17.19 -16.33
N GLN A 6 -32.91 17.46 -15.42
CA GLN A 6 -33.04 18.65 -14.57
C GLN A 6 -33.76 18.13 -13.30
N SER A 7 -33.48 18.49 -12.06
CA SER A 7 -32.66 19.50 -11.35
C SER A 7 -32.76 19.08 -9.86
N ARG A 8 -31.92 19.44 -8.88
CA ARG A 8 -31.69 20.75 -8.26
C ARG A 8 -30.88 20.49 -6.98
N SER A 9 -29.77 21.19 -6.77
CA SER A 9 -29.38 21.67 -5.44
C SER A 9 -29.17 23.18 -5.56
N SER A 10 -29.79 23.91 -4.66
CA SER A 10 -30.07 25.34 -4.73
C SER A 10 -28.83 26.22 -4.48
N TYR A 11 -28.85 27.37 -5.13
CA TYR A 11 -27.92 28.49 -5.02
C TYR A 11 -27.74 29.01 -3.59
N ASP A 12 -26.50 29.32 -3.24
CA ASP A 12 -26.20 30.60 -2.59
C ASP A 12 -25.23 31.37 -3.51
N ASN A 13 -25.67 32.56 -3.92
CA ASN A 13 -25.09 33.33 -5.02
C ASN A 13 -24.20 34.44 -4.47
N LYS A 14 -22.87 34.30 -4.59
CA LYS A 14 -21.96 35.45 -4.68
C LYS A 14 -20.93 35.17 -5.77
N SER A 15 -21.02 35.99 -6.82
CA SER A 15 -20.23 35.94 -8.04
C SER A 15 -18.73 36.07 -7.77
N ASN A 16 -17.91 35.20 -8.35
CA ASN A 16 -16.74 35.65 -9.12
C ASN A 16 -16.20 34.56 -10.05
N SER A 17 -15.68 35.00 -11.18
CA SER A 17 -15.37 34.26 -12.40
C SER A 17 -14.15 33.33 -12.32
N LYS A 18 -14.30 32.12 -12.89
CA LYS A 18 -13.36 31.41 -13.80
C LYS A 18 -13.86 29.98 -14.07
N LYS A 19 -14.16 29.67 -15.34
CA LYS A 19 -14.51 28.31 -15.80
C LYS A 19 -13.22 27.57 -16.17
N ASP A 20 -12.85 26.55 -15.39
CA ASP A 20 -11.82 25.58 -15.79
C ASP A 20 -12.48 24.35 -16.44
N THR A 21 -12.21 24.16 -17.72
CA THR A 21 -12.69 23.03 -18.53
C THR A 21 -11.88 21.76 -18.18
N LYS A 22 -12.30 20.96 -17.20
CA LYS A 22 -11.63 19.68 -16.90
C LYS A 22 -11.93 18.64 -17.99
N ALA A 23 -10.88 18.05 -18.56
CA ALA A 23 -10.96 17.03 -19.60
C ALA A 23 -11.68 15.75 -19.12
N ASN A 24 -12.30 15.01 -20.04
CA ASN A 24 -13.02 13.76 -19.75
C ASN A 24 -12.07 12.70 -19.13
N PRO A 25 -12.39 12.11 -17.96
CA PRO A 25 -11.51 11.18 -17.26
C PRO A 25 -11.11 9.95 -18.10
N MET A 26 -12.00 9.48 -18.98
CA MET A 26 -11.72 8.34 -19.85
C MET A 26 -10.67 8.68 -20.92
N VAL A 27 -10.70 9.92 -21.43
CA VAL A 27 -9.72 10.43 -22.41
C VAL A 27 -8.35 10.61 -21.76
N LEU A 28 -8.31 11.09 -20.51
CA LEU A 28 -7.06 11.22 -19.77
C LEU A 28 -6.42 9.85 -19.52
N LEU A 29 -7.22 8.86 -19.09
CA LEU A 29 -6.73 7.50 -18.86
C LEU A 29 -6.20 6.85 -20.14
N ASP A 30 -6.92 6.97 -21.26
CA ASP A 30 -6.49 6.47 -22.57
C ASP A 30 -5.19 7.14 -23.02
N THR A 31 -5.08 8.46 -22.84
CA THR A 31 -3.86 9.22 -23.18
C THR A 31 -2.64 8.74 -22.38
N ALA A 32 -2.77 8.61 -21.06
CA ALA A 32 -1.70 8.10 -20.19
C ALA A 32 -1.34 6.64 -20.54
N THR A 33 -2.34 5.83 -20.86
CA THR A 33 -2.15 4.43 -21.26
C THR A 33 -1.42 4.29 -22.58
N ARG A 34 -1.71 5.13 -23.58
CA ARG A 34 -0.98 5.15 -24.85
C ARG A 34 0.48 5.52 -24.62
N HIS A 35 0.77 6.53 -23.80
CA HIS A 35 2.15 6.87 -23.46
C HIS A 35 2.85 5.70 -22.76
N LEU A 36 2.21 5.01 -21.81
CA LEU A 36 2.78 3.82 -21.16
C LEU A 36 3.23 2.76 -22.17
N VAL A 37 2.42 2.49 -23.20
CA VAL A 37 2.73 1.52 -24.27
C VAL A 37 3.98 1.90 -25.05
N THR A 38 4.22 3.20 -25.27
CA THR A 38 5.43 3.67 -25.98
C THR A 38 6.74 3.35 -25.26
N LEU A 39 6.69 3.04 -23.95
CA LEU A 39 7.86 2.77 -23.12
C LEU A 39 8.33 1.31 -23.18
N GLU A 40 7.64 0.42 -23.93
CA GLU A 40 7.91 -1.02 -23.93
C GLU A 40 9.37 -1.36 -24.26
N LYS A 41 9.94 -0.73 -25.28
CA LYS A 41 11.32 -0.97 -25.72
C LYS A 41 12.32 -0.57 -24.62
N GLU A 42 12.17 0.64 -24.09
CA GLU A 42 13.05 1.18 -23.04
C GLU A 42 12.95 0.37 -21.75
N PHE A 43 11.72 -0.02 -21.38
CA PHE A 43 11.48 -0.87 -20.22
C PHE A 43 12.18 -2.23 -20.37
N THR A 44 12.05 -2.86 -21.54
CA THR A 44 12.65 -4.18 -21.81
C THR A 44 14.17 -4.12 -21.74
N VAL A 45 14.79 -3.05 -22.24
CA VAL A 45 16.23 -2.81 -22.12
C VAL A 45 16.62 -2.62 -20.64
N ALA A 46 15.90 -1.77 -19.90
CA ALA A 46 16.17 -1.50 -18.49
C ALA A 46 15.97 -2.71 -17.57
N ALA A 47 15.02 -3.60 -17.91
CA ALA A 47 14.73 -4.83 -17.17
C ALA A 47 15.53 -6.04 -17.67
N SER A 48 16.43 -5.89 -18.66
CA SER A 48 17.14 -7.01 -19.30
C SER A 48 17.92 -7.91 -18.34
N TRP A 49 18.40 -7.35 -17.23
CA TRP A 49 19.12 -8.08 -16.18
C TRP A 49 18.19 -8.90 -15.26
N ASN A 50 16.87 -8.66 -15.29
CA ASN A 50 15.86 -9.35 -14.49
C ASN A 50 14.76 -9.98 -15.37
N PRO A 51 14.94 -11.25 -15.80
CA PRO A 51 13.97 -11.94 -16.65
C PRO A 51 12.57 -12.12 -16.04
N SER A 52 12.44 -12.02 -14.71
CA SER A 52 11.15 -12.19 -14.03
C SER A 52 10.24 -10.96 -14.16
N LEU A 53 10.80 -9.80 -14.50
CA LEU A 53 10.08 -8.55 -14.65
C LEU A 53 9.70 -8.34 -16.12
N SER A 54 8.39 -8.31 -16.41
CA SER A 54 7.90 -8.15 -17.79
C SER A 54 7.04 -6.90 -17.95
N PHE A 55 7.25 -6.21 -19.06
CA PHE A 55 6.47 -5.02 -19.42
C PHE A 55 4.95 -5.32 -19.46
N ALA A 56 4.58 -6.47 -20.01
CA ALA A 56 3.17 -6.89 -20.11
C ALA A 56 2.48 -6.94 -18.74
N LYS A 57 3.15 -7.42 -17.69
CA LYS A 57 2.59 -7.47 -16.33
C LYS A 57 2.61 -6.10 -15.68
N GLU A 58 3.76 -5.43 -15.69
CA GLU A 58 3.93 -4.15 -14.99
C GLU A 58 3.08 -3.03 -15.59
N SER A 59 2.85 -3.05 -16.91
CA SER A 59 1.97 -2.09 -17.56
C SER A 59 0.51 -2.24 -17.12
N VAL A 60 0.04 -3.47 -16.86
CA VAL A 60 -1.31 -3.71 -16.32
C VAL A 60 -1.42 -3.17 -14.89
N PHE A 61 -0.40 -3.39 -14.05
CA PHE A 61 -0.37 -2.83 -12.70
C PHE A 61 -0.34 -1.30 -12.74
N ALA A 62 0.50 -0.69 -13.58
CA ALA A 62 0.57 0.75 -13.75
C ALA A 62 -0.77 1.35 -14.21
N LYS A 63 -1.43 0.74 -15.22
CA LYS A 63 -2.78 1.14 -15.68
C LYS A 63 -3.79 1.12 -14.55
N ASN A 64 -3.79 0.06 -13.73
CA ASN A 64 -4.69 -0.05 -12.60
C ASN A 64 -4.40 1.03 -11.54
N VAL A 65 -3.13 1.33 -11.27
CA VAL A 65 -2.73 2.37 -10.31
C VAL A 65 -3.19 3.75 -10.75
N ILE A 66 -2.97 4.14 -12.01
CA ILE A 66 -3.44 5.44 -12.51
C ILE A 66 -4.98 5.49 -12.59
N ASN A 67 -5.64 4.44 -13.06
CA ASN A 67 -7.11 4.39 -13.15
C ASN A 67 -7.80 4.60 -11.79
N ASN A 68 -7.24 4.05 -10.71
CA ASN A 68 -7.80 4.18 -9.37
C ASN A 68 -7.46 5.51 -8.67
N ASN A 69 -6.67 6.37 -9.29
CA ASN A 69 -6.28 7.66 -8.75
C ASN A 69 -6.39 8.75 -9.82
N SER A 70 -7.52 9.46 -9.83
CA SER A 70 -7.81 10.52 -10.81
C SER A 70 -6.73 11.62 -10.83
N TYR A 71 -6.22 12.01 -9.66
CA TYR A 71 -5.14 12.98 -9.57
C TYR A 71 -3.83 12.46 -10.18
N LEU A 72 -3.49 11.19 -9.94
CA LEU A 72 -2.32 10.56 -10.56
C LEU A 72 -2.47 10.45 -12.08
N THR A 73 -3.67 10.13 -12.58
CA THR A 73 -3.98 10.12 -14.02
C THR A 73 -3.82 11.52 -14.63
N GLU A 74 -4.36 12.56 -13.99
CA GLU A 74 -4.18 13.96 -14.41
C GLU A 74 -2.68 14.31 -14.50
N LEU A 75 -1.88 13.96 -13.49
CA LEU A 75 -0.44 14.19 -13.49
C LEU A 75 0.31 13.41 -14.56
N ALA A 76 -0.06 12.15 -14.81
CA ALA A 76 0.54 11.33 -15.86
C ALA A 76 0.31 11.92 -17.26
N VAL A 77 -0.82 12.60 -17.48
CA VAL A 77 -1.09 13.30 -18.75
C VAL A 77 -0.41 14.67 -18.81
N GLN A 78 -0.39 15.42 -17.71
CA GLN A 78 0.25 16.74 -17.66
C GLN A 78 1.77 16.66 -17.75
N ASN A 79 2.36 15.60 -17.20
CA ASN A 79 3.80 15.36 -17.19
C ASN A 79 4.10 13.88 -17.53
N PRO A 80 3.91 13.48 -18.81
CA PRO A 80 4.11 12.10 -19.25
C PRO A 80 5.54 11.63 -19.00
N GLN A 81 6.51 12.53 -19.17
CA GLN A 81 7.91 12.26 -18.88
C GLN A 81 8.17 11.81 -17.43
N SER A 82 7.52 12.44 -16.45
CA SER A 82 7.66 12.00 -15.04
C SER A 82 7.07 10.61 -14.79
N PHE A 83 5.94 10.30 -15.43
CA PHE A 83 5.33 8.98 -15.36
C PHE A 83 6.21 7.93 -16.02
N GLY A 84 6.74 8.21 -17.21
CA GLY A 84 7.67 7.32 -17.90
C GLY A 84 8.96 7.10 -17.12
N THR A 85 9.55 8.17 -16.57
CA THR A 85 10.75 8.07 -15.72
C THR A 85 10.49 7.18 -14.50
N ALA A 86 9.39 7.38 -13.79
CA ALA A 86 9.04 6.54 -12.63
C ALA A 86 8.84 5.07 -13.03
N PHE A 87 8.24 4.81 -14.19
CA PHE A 87 8.01 3.46 -14.70
C PHE A 87 9.31 2.78 -15.20
N LEU A 88 10.25 3.52 -15.78
CA LEU A 88 11.57 2.99 -16.16
C LEU A 88 12.49 2.79 -14.96
N GLN A 89 12.35 3.63 -13.92
CA GLN A 89 13.05 3.43 -12.65
C GLN A 89 12.62 2.13 -11.98
N LEU A 90 11.34 1.75 -12.12
CA LEU A 90 10.84 0.44 -11.67
C LEU A 90 11.60 -0.69 -12.37
N ALA A 91 11.72 -0.64 -13.70
CA ALA A 91 12.46 -1.62 -14.50
C ALA A 91 13.92 -1.74 -14.06
N THR A 92 14.61 -0.60 -13.94
CA THR A 92 16.02 -0.53 -13.53
C THR A 92 16.22 -1.04 -12.10
N SER A 93 15.27 -0.77 -11.21
CA SER A 93 15.29 -1.29 -9.85
C SER A 93 15.02 -2.78 -9.77
N GLY A 94 14.32 -3.36 -10.74
CA GLY A 94 13.89 -4.76 -10.72
C GLY A 94 12.77 -5.05 -9.72
N LEU A 95 12.12 -4.01 -9.23
CA LEU A 95 10.94 -4.10 -8.38
C LEU A 95 9.68 -4.19 -9.23
N SER A 96 8.56 -4.50 -8.57
CA SER A 96 7.26 -4.66 -9.22
C SER A 96 6.22 -3.74 -8.57
N LEU A 97 5.28 -3.27 -9.40
CA LEU A 97 4.06 -2.58 -8.98
C LEU A 97 2.95 -3.54 -8.57
N ASP A 98 3.20 -4.87 -8.57
CA ASP A 98 2.24 -5.85 -8.09
C ASP A 98 1.78 -5.50 -6.66
N PRO A 99 0.48 -5.17 -6.47
CA PRO A 99 -0.05 -4.83 -5.16
C PRO A 99 0.09 -5.95 -4.13
N ALA A 100 0.22 -7.21 -4.56
CA ALA A 100 0.43 -8.35 -3.68
C ALA A 100 1.84 -8.36 -3.08
N LEU A 101 2.85 -7.94 -3.86
CA LEU A 101 4.25 -7.93 -3.44
C LEU A 101 4.59 -6.68 -2.62
N LYS A 102 3.86 -5.57 -2.83
CA LYS A 102 4.03 -4.30 -2.08
C LYS A 102 5.46 -3.76 -2.13
N LEU A 103 6.18 -3.95 -3.24
CA LEU A 103 7.58 -3.54 -3.36
C LEU A 103 7.72 -2.06 -3.69
N ALA A 104 6.90 -1.56 -4.62
CA ALA A 104 6.94 -0.18 -5.06
C ALA A 104 5.54 0.37 -5.40
N TYR A 105 5.43 1.69 -5.49
CA TYR A 105 4.19 2.43 -5.71
C TYR A 105 4.44 3.61 -6.65
N LEU A 106 3.47 3.93 -7.50
CA LEU A 106 3.44 5.22 -8.19
C LEU A 106 2.69 6.21 -7.33
N VAL A 107 3.34 7.30 -6.93
CA VAL A 107 2.79 8.28 -6.00
C VAL A 107 2.81 9.69 -6.60
N PRO A 108 1.79 10.50 -6.33
CA PRO A 108 1.79 11.89 -6.75
C PRO A 108 2.59 12.72 -5.74
N ARG A 109 3.71 13.33 -6.18
CA ARG A 109 4.51 14.25 -5.35
C ARG A 109 4.92 15.44 -6.17
N MET A 110 4.82 16.63 -5.58
CA MET A 110 5.28 17.89 -6.19
C MET A 110 4.75 18.13 -7.62
N GLY A 111 3.49 17.74 -7.90
CA GLY A 111 2.88 17.90 -9.23
C GLY A 111 3.47 16.98 -10.30
N ARG A 112 4.08 15.86 -9.91
CA ARG A 112 4.69 14.88 -10.81
C ARG A 112 4.43 13.46 -10.30
N VAL A 113 4.65 12.46 -11.15
CA VAL A 113 4.63 11.05 -10.76
C VAL A 113 6.01 10.62 -10.29
N PHE A 114 6.06 9.93 -9.15
CA PHE A 114 7.28 9.36 -8.58
C PHE A 114 7.12 7.87 -8.32
N LEU A 115 8.23 7.13 -8.43
CA LEU A 115 8.33 5.79 -7.90
C LEU A 115 8.67 5.89 -6.41
N ASP A 116 7.85 5.33 -5.54
CA ASP A 116 8.16 5.18 -4.13
C ASP A 116 8.39 3.70 -3.81
N VAL A 117 9.42 3.41 -3.02
CA VAL A 117 9.82 2.03 -2.70
C VAL A 117 9.50 1.74 -1.24
N SER A 118 8.87 0.61 -0.97
CA SER A 118 8.52 0.21 0.40
C SER A 118 9.73 -0.33 1.15
N TYR A 119 9.60 -0.52 2.47
CA TYR A 119 10.64 -1.23 3.23
C TYR A 119 10.85 -2.67 2.72
N ILE A 120 9.79 -3.32 2.23
CA ILE A 120 9.87 -4.67 1.62
C ILE A 120 10.62 -4.59 0.30
N GLY A 121 10.38 -3.56 -0.51
CA GLY A 121 11.13 -3.29 -1.73
C GLY A 121 12.62 -3.08 -1.45
N LEU A 122 12.96 -2.28 -0.43
CA LEU A 122 14.34 -2.08 -0.02
C LEU A 122 15.00 -3.37 0.48
N SER A 123 14.28 -4.17 1.28
CA SER A 123 14.78 -5.48 1.72
C SER A 123 15.03 -6.40 0.53
N ARG A 124 14.10 -6.45 -0.42
CA ARG A 124 14.21 -7.26 -1.63
C ARG A 124 15.40 -6.85 -2.48
N LEU A 125 15.61 -5.54 -2.67
CA LEU A 125 16.79 -5.04 -3.39
C LEU A 125 18.08 -5.50 -2.71
N ALA A 126 18.15 -5.41 -1.38
CA ALA A 126 19.32 -5.79 -0.61
C ALA A 126 19.65 -7.29 -0.74
N THR A 127 18.64 -8.14 -0.69
CA THR A 127 18.80 -9.59 -0.85
C THR A 127 19.14 -9.95 -2.29
N ASP A 128 18.50 -9.31 -3.27
CA ASP A 128 18.73 -9.58 -4.71
C ASP A 128 20.14 -9.14 -5.16
N GLU A 129 20.70 -8.06 -4.60
CA GLU A 129 22.09 -7.66 -4.82
C GLU A 129 23.09 -8.50 -4.00
N GLY A 130 22.58 -9.40 -3.14
CA GLY A 130 23.41 -10.25 -2.30
C GLY A 130 24.20 -9.50 -1.23
N LEU A 131 23.70 -8.34 -0.77
CA LEU A 131 24.25 -7.61 0.38
C LEU A 131 24.06 -8.40 1.68
N CYS A 132 22.96 -9.14 1.77
CA CYS A 132 22.59 -10.00 2.89
C CYS A 132 21.73 -11.16 2.37
N GLN A 133 21.63 -12.22 3.16
CA GLN A 133 20.74 -13.36 2.90
C GLN A 133 19.33 -13.09 3.43
N ASP A 134 19.22 -12.40 4.57
CA ASP A 134 17.96 -12.06 5.22
C ASP A 134 18.06 -10.73 5.97
N ILE A 135 16.91 -10.10 6.18
CA ILE A 135 16.77 -8.83 6.91
C ILE A 135 15.56 -8.92 7.84
N VAL A 136 15.83 -8.81 9.13
CA VAL A 136 14.79 -8.69 10.17
C VAL A 136 14.76 -7.24 10.66
N VAL A 137 13.58 -6.63 10.66
CA VAL A 137 13.36 -5.28 11.21
C VAL A 137 12.27 -5.32 12.27
N GLU A 138 12.66 -5.19 13.53
CA GLU A 138 11.75 -5.37 14.65
C GLU A 138 11.74 -4.15 15.58
N LEU A 139 10.53 -3.88 16.09
CA LEU A 139 10.21 -2.71 16.90
C LEU A 139 10.33 -3.08 18.38
N VAL A 140 10.99 -2.24 19.16
CA VAL A 140 11.22 -2.45 20.59
C VAL A 140 10.40 -1.44 21.39
N PHE A 141 9.66 -1.94 22.38
CA PHE A 141 8.84 -1.14 23.28
C PHE A 141 9.31 -1.28 24.75
N THR A 142 8.78 -0.48 25.67
CA THR A 142 9.18 -0.50 27.09
C THR A 142 8.87 -1.79 27.79
N ASP A 143 7.77 -2.45 27.40
CA ASP A 143 7.27 -3.62 28.13
C ASP A 143 7.75 -4.93 27.47
N ASP A 144 8.53 -4.82 26.39
CA ASP A 144 9.24 -5.94 25.79
C ASP A 144 10.45 -6.35 26.68
N SER A 145 10.73 -7.65 26.75
CA SER A 145 12.01 -8.15 27.26
C SER A 145 13.06 -8.08 26.16
N PHE A 146 13.90 -7.05 26.19
CA PHE A 146 14.91 -6.80 25.17
C PHE A 146 16.32 -6.67 25.75
N LYS A 147 17.27 -7.42 25.18
CA LYS A 147 18.70 -7.37 25.49
C LYS A 147 19.53 -7.40 24.21
N SER A 148 20.38 -6.40 24.03
CA SER A 148 21.33 -6.35 22.93
C SER A 148 22.51 -7.27 23.19
N ASN A 149 22.92 -8.03 22.17
CA ASN A 149 24.13 -8.84 22.16
C ASN A 149 25.28 -8.16 21.38
N GLY A 150 25.18 -6.84 21.18
CA GLY A 150 26.11 -6.06 20.36
C GLY A 150 25.76 -6.11 18.87
N ARG A 151 26.71 -5.69 18.03
CA ARG A 151 26.50 -5.53 16.58
C ARG A 151 26.68 -6.81 15.76
N ARG A 152 27.21 -7.88 16.34
CA ARG A 152 27.64 -9.09 15.61
C ARG A 152 26.79 -10.33 15.90
N GLN A 153 25.72 -10.16 16.69
CA GLN A 153 24.85 -11.23 17.12
C GLN A 153 23.43 -10.69 17.27
N SER A 154 22.44 -11.49 16.86
CA SER A 154 21.03 -11.15 17.01
C SER A 154 20.68 -10.82 18.47
N PRO A 155 19.82 -9.81 18.71
CA PRO A 155 19.36 -9.49 20.06
C PRO A 155 18.50 -10.61 20.65
N GLU A 156 18.48 -10.70 21.98
CA GLU A 156 17.44 -11.45 22.70
C GLU A 156 16.22 -10.53 22.83
N HIS A 157 15.12 -10.88 22.15
CA HIS A 157 13.90 -10.07 22.15
C HIS A 157 12.66 -10.95 22.28
N SER A 158 11.99 -10.84 23.42
CA SER A 158 10.74 -11.54 23.72
C SER A 158 9.65 -10.53 24.02
N PHE A 159 8.50 -10.68 23.37
CA PHE A 159 7.34 -9.81 23.49
C PHE A 159 6.07 -10.56 23.10
N ASP A 160 4.91 -10.04 23.48
CA ASP A 160 3.62 -10.56 22.97
C ASP A 160 3.42 -10.11 21.51
N PRO A 161 3.43 -11.04 20.54
CA PRO A 161 3.28 -10.68 19.13
C PRO A 161 1.87 -10.17 18.78
N PHE A 162 0.88 -10.42 19.63
CA PHE A 162 -0.51 -10.01 19.42
C PHE A 162 -0.88 -8.71 20.16
N ALA A 163 0.01 -8.21 21.03
CA ALA A 163 -0.21 -6.95 21.72
C ALA A 163 -0.29 -5.78 20.73
N ASP A 164 -1.29 -4.93 20.91
CA ASP A 164 -1.43 -3.71 20.14
C ASP A 164 -0.24 -2.77 20.39
N LYS A 165 0.28 -2.21 19.30
CA LYS A 165 1.41 -1.27 19.32
C LYS A 165 0.94 0.16 19.62
N GLY A 166 -0.36 0.43 19.51
CA GLY A 166 -0.94 1.75 19.66
C GLY A 166 -0.52 2.71 18.53
N PRO A 167 -0.75 4.03 18.70
CA PRO A 167 -0.27 5.02 17.76
C PRO A 167 1.24 5.20 17.83
N LEU A 168 1.84 5.62 16.72
CA LEU A 168 3.25 5.98 16.67
C LEU A 168 3.48 7.36 17.31
N LEU A 169 4.09 7.37 18.49
CA LEU A 169 4.46 8.57 19.24
C LEU A 169 5.99 8.69 19.26
N LEU A 170 6.54 9.62 18.49
CA LEU A 170 7.99 9.78 18.31
C LEU A 170 8.57 10.91 19.16
N THR A 171 7.73 11.82 19.67
CA THR A 171 8.15 12.97 20.47
C THR A 171 7.61 12.89 21.90
N PRO A 172 8.30 13.49 22.88
CA PRO A 172 7.79 13.57 24.26
C PRO A 172 6.42 14.26 24.35
N GLU A 173 6.15 15.23 23.49
CA GLU A 173 4.88 15.97 23.47
C GLU A 173 3.73 15.07 23.00
N GLU A 174 3.94 14.29 21.94
CA GLU A 174 2.98 13.28 21.47
C GLU A 174 2.71 12.21 22.53
N GLU A 175 3.76 11.77 23.22
CA GLU A 175 3.66 10.79 24.30
C GLU A 175 2.82 11.32 25.48
N LYS A 176 3.07 12.56 25.91
CA LYS A 176 2.33 13.22 26.99
C LYS A 176 0.87 13.51 26.62
N ALA A 177 0.60 13.83 25.35
CA ALA A 177 -0.74 14.12 24.87
C ALA A 177 -1.64 12.87 24.76
N TYR A 178 -1.05 11.68 24.66
CA TYR A 178 -1.80 10.43 24.53
C TYR A 178 -2.09 9.80 25.88
N THR A 179 -3.38 9.64 26.19
CA THR A 179 -3.90 9.08 27.45
C THR A 179 -4.46 7.67 27.33
N GLY A 180 -4.45 7.09 26.11
CA GLY A 180 -4.97 5.74 25.88
C GLY A 180 -4.04 4.63 26.39
N GLU A 181 -4.56 3.42 26.41
CA GLU A 181 -3.80 2.23 26.79
C GLU A 181 -2.70 1.90 25.78
N ARG A 182 -1.58 1.36 26.29
CA ARG A 182 -0.45 0.90 25.48
C ARG A 182 -0.04 -0.49 25.98
N PRO A 183 -0.68 -1.57 25.50
CA PRO A 183 -0.45 -2.92 26.02
C PRO A 183 0.99 -3.41 25.84
N ARG A 184 1.69 -2.92 24.82
CA ARG A 184 3.12 -3.20 24.58
C ARG A 184 4.06 -2.13 25.17
N GLY A 185 3.52 -1.06 25.77
CA GLY A 185 4.27 0.06 26.31
C GLY A 185 4.66 1.13 25.30
N VAL A 186 5.62 1.98 25.67
CA VAL A 186 6.08 3.12 24.85
C VAL A 186 7.11 2.63 23.82
N PHE A 187 6.98 3.07 22.58
CA PHE A 187 7.96 2.76 21.53
C PHE A 187 9.34 3.34 21.87
N ARG A 188 10.37 2.48 21.99
CA ARG A 188 11.74 2.87 22.34
C ARG A 188 12.63 3.09 21.12
N GLY A 189 12.46 2.24 20.12
CA GLY A 189 13.33 2.20 18.94
C GLY A 189 13.12 0.96 18.10
N VAL A 190 13.99 0.77 17.12
CA VAL A 190 13.93 -0.32 16.15
C VAL A 190 15.33 -0.88 15.97
N TYR A 191 15.44 -2.19 15.73
CA TYR A 191 16.68 -2.77 15.24
C TYR A 191 16.52 -3.35 13.85
N VAL A 192 17.62 -3.36 13.11
CA VAL A 192 17.76 -4.05 11.83
C VAL A 192 18.85 -5.09 11.97
N ASP A 193 18.50 -6.35 11.79
CA ASP A 193 19.41 -7.49 11.81
C ASP A 193 19.59 -8.02 10.39
N TYR A 194 20.80 -7.88 9.87
CA TYR A 194 21.19 -8.39 8.55
C TYR A 194 21.93 -9.72 8.72
N GLN A 195 21.40 -10.80 8.14
CA GLN A 195 22.13 -12.06 8.03
C GLN A 195 23.08 -11.98 6.84
N MET A 196 24.38 -12.04 7.09
CA MET A 196 25.41 -11.98 6.06
C MET A 196 25.63 -13.35 5.40
N LYS A 197 26.29 -13.38 4.24
CA LYS A 197 26.56 -14.62 3.48
C LYS A 197 27.40 -15.65 4.24
N ASP A 198 28.21 -15.20 5.19
CA ASP A 198 29.05 -16.02 6.04
C ASP A 198 28.32 -16.51 7.32
N GLY A 199 27.01 -16.29 7.41
CA GLY A 199 26.17 -16.67 8.55
C GLY A 199 26.26 -15.74 9.75
N ARG A 200 27.10 -14.68 9.71
CA ARG A 200 27.15 -13.69 10.79
C ARG A 200 25.98 -12.72 10.71
N ASN A 201 25.52 -12.27 11.86
CA ASN A 201 24.53 -11.19 11.95
C ASN A 201 25.24 -9.84 12.06
N LEU A 202 24.70 -8.83 11.38
CA LEU A 202 25.12 -7.45 11.54
C LEU A 202 23.92 -6.61 11.97
N VAL A 203 23.92 -6.22 13.24
CA VAL A 203 22.79 -5.58 13.89
C VAL A 203 23.04 -4.09 14.08
N TYR A 204 22.02 -3.30 13.78
CA TYR A 204 21.97 -1.87 14.01
C TYR A 204 20.76 -1.52 14.85
N PHE A 205 20.90 -0.48 15.67
CA PHE A 205 19.85 -0.01 16.55
C PHE A 205 19.61 1.46 16.23
N LEU A 206 18.34 1.83 16.08
CA LEU A 206 17.92 3.23 15.98
C LEU A 206 16.97 3.56 17.12
N THR A 207 17.23 4.71 17.71
CA THR A 207 16.41 5.30 18.75
C THR A 207 15.13 5.90 18.17
N ARG A 208 14.13 6.05 19.03
CA ARG A 208 12.93 6.85 18.73
C ARG A 208 13.28 8.25 18.20
N GLN A 209 14.34 8.89 18.73
CA GLN A 209 14.75 10.25 18.36
C GLN A 209 15.30 10.31 16.93
N GLU A 210 16.11 9.36 16.51
CA GLU A 210 16.61 9.28 15.13
C GLU A 210 15.47 9.08 14.12
N LEU A 211 14.46 8.30 14.49
CA LEU A 211 13.25 8.13 13.68
C LEU A 211 12.39 9.41 13.64
N ALA A 212 12.33 10.15 14.75
CA ALA A 212 11.66 11.45 14.80
C ALA A 212 12.32 12.45 13.83
N ALA A 213 13.65 12.47 13.78
CA ALA A 213 14.42 13.30 12.84
C ALA A 213 14.19 12.88 11.37
N ALA A 214 14.12 11.58 11.10
CA ALA A 214 13.77 11.08 9.77
C ALA A 214 12.34 11.49 9.35
N ARG A 215 11.39 11.47 10.28
CA ARG A 215 10.01 11.93 10.03
C ARG A 215 9.96 13.43 9.76
N SER A 216 10.70 14.25 10.51
CA SER A 216 10.65 15.71 10.39
C SER A 216 11.15 16.24 9.04
N VAL A 217 12.06 15.52 8.37
CA VAL A 217 12.56 15.91 7.05
C VAL A 217 11.66 15.47 5.88
N SER A 218 10.67 14.61 6.11
CA SER A 218 9.74 14.16 5.06
C SER A 218 8.83 15.30 4.58
N ASP A 219 8.76 15.53 3.27
CA ASP A 219 7.92 16.58 2.68
C ASP A 219 6.42 16.34 2.92
N SER A 220 6.00 15.07 3.08
CA SER A 220 4.63 14.71 3.45
C SER A 220 4.28 15.10 4.89
N TRP A 221 5.28 15.11 5.78
CA TRP A 221 5.10 15.43 7.19
C TRP A 221 5.21 16.93 7.47
N LYS A 222 6.08 17.65 6.73
CA LYS A 222 6.23 19.11 6.83
C LYS A 222 4.92 19.85 6.53
N LYS A 223 4.07 19.31 5.67
CA LYS A 223 2.77 19.89 5.30
C LYS A 223 1.72 19.61 6.37
N THR A 224 1.64 20.47 7.38
CA THR A 224 0.74 20.32 8.54
C THR A 224 -0.71 20.04 8.14
N GLU A 225 -1.24 20.75 7.14
CA GLU A 225 -2.62 20.59 6.63
C GLU A 225 -2.92 19.20 6.05
N LYS A 226 -1.89 18.49 5.56
CA LYS A 226 -2.01 17.18 4.92
C LYS A 226 -1.39 16.04 5.73
N ARG A 227 -1.00 16.29 6.99
CA ARG A 227 -0.39 15.26 7.85
C ARG A 227 -1.27 14.03 8.04
N ALA A 228 -2.60 14.20 8.11
CA ALA A 228 -3.53 13.08 8.20
C ALA A 228 -3.41 12.09 7.03
N GLN A 229 -2.99 12.58 5.86
CA GLN A 229 -2.79 11.79 4.64
C GLN A 229 -1.33 11.34 4.45
N SER A 230 -0.42 11.75 5.34
CA SER A 230 0.99 11.37 5.28
C SER A 230 1.14 9.85 5.52
N PRO A 231 2.06 9.16 4.83
CA PRO A 231 2.43 7.79 5.14
C PRO A 231 2.84 7.57 6.60
N TRP A 232 3.36 8.60 7.27
CA TRP A 232 3.69 8.56 8.70
C TRP A 232 2.47 8.47 9.62
N THR A 233 1.28 8.80 9.11
CA THR A 233 0.00 8.68 9.84
C THR A 233 -0.77 7.45 9.39
N THR A 234 -0.82 7.17 8.08
CA THR A 234 -1.59 6.05 7.52
C THR A 234 -0.86 4.70 7.62
N PHE A 235 0.48 4.70 7.55
CA PHE A 235 1.33 3.51 7.62
C PHE A 235 2.54 3.72 8.56
N PRO A 236 2.31 4.16 9.81
CA PRO A 236 3.37 4.64 10.71
C PRO A 236 4.50 3.61 10.90
N TRP A 237 4.13 2.38 11.23
CA TRP A 237 5.11 1.32 11.52
C TRP A 237 5.85 0.82 10.28
N GLN A 238 5.30 1.00 9.08
CA GLN A 238 6.00 0.70 7.84
C GLN A 238 7.03 1.79 7.53
N MET A 239 6.69 3.04 7.81
CA MET A 239 7.62 4.17 7.69
C MET A 239 8.80 4.04 8.66
N VAL A 240 8.55 3.63 9.91
CA VAL A 240 9.64 3.33 10.86
C VAL A 240 10.60 2.27 10.30
N ARG A 241 10.08 1.16 9.77
CA ARG A 241 10.91 0.09 9.17
C ARG A 241 11.68 0.58 7.96
N LYS A 242 11.02 1.33 7.06
CA LYS A 242 11.66 1.92 5.88
C LYS A 242 12.81 2.84 6.28
N SER A 243 12.57 3.74 7.24
CA SER A 243 13.58 4.67 7.76
C SER A 243 14.76 3.94 8.40
N ALA A 244 14.50 2.88 9.16
CA ALA A 244 15.55 2.05 9.75
C ALA A 244 16.47 1.47 8.68
N ILE A 245 15.91 0.78 7.67
CA ILE A 245 16.70 0.17 6.59
C ILE A 245 17.51 1.24 5.84
N LYS A 246 16.90 2.37 5.46
CA LYS A 246 17.60 3.45 4.73
C LYS A 246 18.82 3.97 5.49
N GLN A 247 18.73 4.08 6.82
CA GLN A 247 19.80 4.59 7.66
C GLN A 247 20.91 3.58 7.95
N THR A 248 20.67 2.27 7.79
CA THR A 248 21.65 1.24 8.21
C THR A 248 22.26 0.49 7.03
N ILE A 249 21.57 0.41 5.91
CA ILE A 249 21.98 -0.42 4.76
C ILE A 249 23.26 0.08 4.08
N HIS A 250 23.66 1.34 4.27
CA HIS A 250 24.96 1.82 3.78
C HIS A 250 26.15 1.38 4.66
N GLN A 251 25.88 0.82 5.84
CA GLN A 251 26.92 0.40 6.77
C GLN A 251 27.30 -1.09 6.60
N ILE A 252 26.52 -1.86 5.83
CA ILE A 252 26.83 -3.27 5.52
C ILE A 252 27.86 -3.35 4.39
N PRO A 253 28.83 -4.29 4.44
CA PRO A 253 29.81 -4.46 3.37
C PRO A 253 29.18 -5.14 2.14
N GLY A 254 29.60 -4.76 0.93
CA GLY A 254 29.14 -5.37 -0.32
C GLY A 254 28.81 -4.38 -1.44
N ASN A 255 28.61 -4.93 -2.64
CA ASN A 255 28.18 -4.18 -3.81
C ASN A 255 26.70 -3.78 -3.68
N ARG A 256 26.42 -2.49 -3.84
CA ARG A 256 25.14 -1.85 -3.46
C ARG A 256 24.56 -0.98 -4.55
N THR A 257 24.96 -1.16 -5.80
CA THR A 257 24.75 -0.19 -6.88
C THR A 257 23.27 0.19 -7.01
N ARG A 258 22.35 -0.78 -7.09
CA ARG A 258 20.91 -0.53 -7.24
C ARG A 258 20.30 -0.01 -5.95
N VAL A 259 20.57 -0.65 -4.79
CA VAL A 259 20.02 -0.20 -3.50
C VAL A 259 20.44 1.24 -3.21
N ALA A 260 21.73 1.57 -3.38
CA ALA A 260 22.24 2.92 -3.13
C ALA A 260 21.66 3.94 -4.11
N THR A 261 21.55 3.60 -5.41
CA THR A 261 20.91 4.47 -6.40
C THR A 261 19.45 4.74 -6.06
N ILE A 262 18.71 3.72 -5.62
CA ILE A 262 17.31 3.88 -5.21
C ILE A 262 17.20 4.73 -3.93
N ILE A 263 18.07 4.53 -2.94
CA ILE A 263 18.07 5.34 -1.72
C ILE A 263 18.42 6.80 -2.03
N ASP A 264 19.41 7.04 -2.89
CA ASP A 264 19.80 8.38 -3.34
C ASP A 264 18.63 9.07 -4.05
N TYR A 265 17.99 8.39 -5.00
CA TYR A 265 16.77 8.85 -5.67
C TYR A 265 15.66 9.19 -4.68
N LEU A 266 15.37 8.33 -3.70
CA LEU A 266 14.33 8.59 -2.70
C LEU A 266 14.65 9.80 -1.81
N ASN A 267 15.93 10.00 -1.49
CA ASN A 267 16.38 11.09 -0.61
C ASN A 267 16.40 12.44 -1.33
N LYS A 268 16.92 12.50 -2.56
CA LYS A 268 17.08 13.73 -3.35
C LYS A 268 15.80 14.12 -4.09
N ASP A 269 15.24 13.17 -4.83
CA ASP A 269 14.13 13.42 -5.75
C ASP A 269 12.78 13.00 -5.16
N GLY A 270 12.75 11.90 -4.41
CA GLY A 270 11.53 11.31 -3.84
C GLY A 270 10.90 12.14 -2.71
N GLY A 271 11.54 13.19 -2.22
CA GLY A 271 11.00 14.06 -1.15
C GLY A 271 11.06 13.45 0.26
N GLU A 272 11.97 12.50 0.48
CA GLU A 272 12.17 11.83 1.77
C GLU A 272 13.43 12.25 2.52
N GLY A 273 14.22 13.22 2.01
CA GLY A 273 15.51 13.59 2.57
C GLY A 273 15.94 15.03 2.34
N PHE A 274 17.25 15.26 2.45
CA PHE A 274 17.89 16.55 2.21
C PHE A 274 17.79 16.88 0.72
N ARG A 275 16.93 17.85 0.40
CA ARG A 275 16.88 18.40 -0.94
C ARG A 275 18.10 19.30 -1.11
N ASP A 276 18.82 19.11 -2.20
CA ASP A 276 19.47 20.28 -2.79
C ASP A 276 18.33 21.22 -3.20
N THR A 277 18.31 22.42 -2.63
CA THR A 277 17.38 23.48 -3.05
C THR A 277 17.57 23.88 -4.51
N ASN A 278 18.64 23.38 -5.13
CA ASN A 278 18.95 23.42 -6.56
C ASN A 278 18.59 22.11 -7.27
N ALA A 279 17.51 21.43 -6.88
CA ALA A 279 17.02 20.22 -7.55
C ALA A 279 17.08 20.44 -9.07
N THR A 280 17.99 19.72 -9.71
CA THR A 280 18.49 20.06 -11.02
C THR A 280 17.30 19.99 -12.00
N PRO A 281 16.98 21.07 -12.75
CA PRO A 281 15.81 21.11 -13.62
C PRO A 281 15.80 19.87 -14.53
N LEU A 282 14.63 19.31 -14.84
CA LEU A 282 14.40 18.18 -15.74
C LEU A 282 15.47 17.97 -16.83
N GLN A 283 15.93 19.06 -17.46
CA GLN A 283 17.03 19.15 -18.43
C GLN A 283 18.33 18.43 -18.05
N SER A 284 18.70 18.44 -16.78
CA SER A 284 19.98 17.94 -16.26
C SER A 284 19.91 16.48 -15.84
N ALA A 285 18.80 16.05 -15.24
CA ALA A 285 18.47 14.64 -15.08
C ALA A 285 18.28 13.96 -16.47
N GLN A 286 17.72 14.69 -17.44
CA GLN A 286 17.68 14.30 -18.85
C GLN A 286 19.09 14.19 -19.45
N TYR A 287 19.98 15.16 -19.21
CA TYR A 287 21.37 15.11 -19.66
C TYR A 287 22.13 13.94 -19.02
N GLU A 288 21.97 13.68 -17.72
CA GLU A 288 22.65 12.56 -17.05
C GLU A 288 22.10 11.19 -17.47
N MET A 289 20.78 11.02 -17.60
CA MET A 289 20.20 9.76 -18.08
C MET A 289 20.51 9.51 -19.55
N SER A 290 20.40 10.53 -20.40
CA SER A 290 20.79 10.41 -21.81
C SER A 290 22.29 10.21 -21.98
N ALA A 291 23.14 10.87 -21.18
CA ALA A 291 24.59 10.64 -21.20
C ALA A 291 24.96 9.24 -20.71
N ARG A 292 24.27 8.69 -19.70
CA ARG A 292 24.44 7.30 -19.24
C ARG A 292 23.97 6.28 -20.27
N GLN A 293 22.86 6.55 -20.95
CA GLN A 293 22.34 5.70 -22.04
C GLN A 293 23.20 5.80 -23.32
N ALA A 294 23.76 6.98 -23.62
CA ALA A 294 24.68 7.19 -24.72
C ALA A 294 26.03 6.51 -24.45
N ALA A 295 26.53 6.58 -23.21
CA ALA A 295 27.75 5.90 -22.78
C ALA A 295 27.61 4.37 -22.75
N ALA A 296 26.41 3.84 -22.52
CA ALA A 296 26.13 2.40 -22.59
C ALA A 296 26.05 1.86 -24.03
N ASN A 297 25.88 2.74 -25.03
CA ASN A 297 25.62 2.38 -26.42
C ASN A 297 26.77 2.68 -27.41
N HIS A 298 27.93 3.17 -26.96
CA HIS A 298 29.06 3.48 -27.84
C HIS A 298 30.35 2.71 -27.48
N ASP A 299 30.78 1.88 -28.43
CA ASP A 299 32.19 1.55 -28.68
C ASP A 299 32.95 2.84 -29.04
N VAL A 300 34.20 2.94 -28.59
CA VAL A 300 35.05 4.13 -28.72
C VAL A 300 35.34 4.45 -30.20
N GLN A 301 35.11 5.71 -30.62
CA GLN A 301 36.07 6.50 -31.42
C GLN A 301 35.90 8.02 -31.16
N PRO A 302 36.99 8.81 -31.14
CA PRO A 302 36.98 10.21 -30.74
C PRO A 302 36.77 11.12 -31.95
N GLU A 303 35.98 12.19 -31.81
CA GLU A 303 36.30 13.45 -32.51
C GLU A 303 35.61 14.67 -31.89
N ASN A 304 36.34 15.78 -31.98
CA ASN A 304 36.19 17.08 -31.34
C ASN A 304 34.84 17.78 -31.54
N SER A 305 34.36 18.47 -30.49
CA SER A 305 34.05 19.90 -30.60
C SER A 305 33.96 20.55 -29.21
N GLU A 306 34.81 21.55 -29.01
CA GLU A 306 34.84 22.43 -27.84
C GLU A 306 33.55 23.23 -27.70
N GLN A 307 33.10 23.45 -26.46
CA GLN A 307 32.57 24.73 -25.98
C GLN A 307 32.36 24.71 -24.47
N GLN A 308 33.27 25.37 -23.74
CA GLN A 308 33.04 25.78 -22.36
C GLN A 308 31.98 26.89 -22.29
N PRO A 309 31.25 26.99 -21.18
CA PRO A 309 30.85 28.28 -20.65
C PRO A 309 31.37 28.51 -19.23
N VAL A 310 32.29 29.49 -19.16
CA VAL A 310 32.42 30.61 -18.21
C VAL A 310 32.13 30.38 -16.72
N SER A 311 33.19 30.55 -15.93
CA SER A 311 33.16 30.80 -14.50
C SER A 311 32.62 32.20 -14.17
N SER A 312 31.71 32.31 -13.20
CA SER A 312 31.62 33.49 -12.33
C SER A 312 32.23 33.12 -10.98
N GLY A 313 33.32 33.80 -10.64
CA GLY A 313 34.09 33.56 -9.45
C GLY A 313 33.38 34.01 -8.18
N ASN A 314 33.73 33.33 -7.09
CA ASN A 314 34.25 34.01 -5.91
C ASN A 314 35.31 33.10 -5.28
N VAL A 315 36.54 33.64 -5.27
CA VAL A 315 37.75 33.10 -4.69
C VAL A 315 37.79 33.44 -3.21
N TYR A 316 38.21 32.50 -2.37
CA TYR A 316 39.21 32.79 -1.34
C TYR A 316 40.29 31.68 -1.39
N GLU A 317 41.51 32.15 -1.61
CA GLU A 317 42.78 31.46 -1.72
C GLU A 317 43.25 30.80 -0.41
N GLY A 318 44.19 29.85 -0.55
CA GLY A 318 45.11 29.44 0.50
C GLY A 318 45.52 27.97 0.38
N GLN A 319 46.26 27.48 -0.62
CA GLN A 319 47.69 27.67 -0.93
C GLN A 319 48.36 26.26 -0.92
N VAL A 320 48.74 25.79 -2.11
CA VAL A 320 50.00 25.11 -2.53
C VAL A 320 50.46 23.91 -1.65
N VAL A 321 50.71 22.71 -2.17
CA VAL A 321 51.89 22.32 -2.96
C VAL A 321 51.62 20.95 -3.62
N THR A 322 51.78 20.86 -4.93
CA THR A 322 52.27 19.64 -5.61
C THR A 322 53.79 19.79 -5.78
N PRO A 323 54.57 18.70 -5.83
CA PRO A 323 54.73 18.08 -7.14
C PRO A 323 54.81 16.55 -7.12
N GLU A 324 54.16 15.97 -8.13
CA GLU A 324 54.54 14.77 -8.90
C GLU A 324 56.09 14.73 -9.19
N PRO A 325 56.71 13.63 -9.69
CA PRO A 325 56.10 12.76 -10.69
C PRO A 325 56.59 11.29 -10.80
N GLN A 326 55.94 10.61 -11.76
CA GLN A 326 56.53 9.74 -12.79
C GLN A 326 56.58 8.21 -12.62
N GLN A 327 55.96 7.59 -13.66
CA GLN A 327 56.46 6.47 -14.48
C GLN A 327 56.42 5.07 -13.84
N THR A 328 56.07 3.97 -14.52
CA THR A 328 56.11 3.65 -15.96
C THR A 328 55.23 2.43 -16.23
N GLN A 329 54.86 2.29 -17.51
CA GLN A 329 54.25 1.15 -18.18
C GLN A 329 54.88 -0.21 -17.84
N THR A 330 54.12 -1.31 -17.93
CA THR A 330 54.25 -2.31 -19.02
C THR A 330 53.16 -3.37 -18.96
N ASP A 331 52.52 -3.58 -20.12
CA ASP A 331 51.79 -4.78 -20.55
C ASP A 331 52.58 -6.07 -20.31
N VAL A 332 51.88 -7.18 -20.01
CA VAL A 332 52.05 -8.47 -20.71
C VAL A 332 50.75 -9.28 -20.63
N GLN A 333 50.17 -9.56 -21.80
CA GLN A 333 49.20 -10.63 -22.05
C GLN A 333 49.83 -12.01 -21.81
N HIS A 334 49.10 -12.93 -21.17
CA HIS A 334 49.08 -14.33 -21.65
C HIS A 334 47.81 -15.08 -21.19
N LYS A 335 47.05 -15.53 -22.18
CA LYS A 335 46.25 -16.76 -22.14
C LYS A 335 47.13 -17.87 -22.72
N PRO A 336 46.95 -19.15 -22.33
CA PRO A 336 46.21 -20.01 -23.25
C PRO A 336 45.24 -20.98 -22.56
N ALA A 337 44.32 -21.48 -23.39
CA ALA A 337 43.22 -22.39 -23.10
C ALA A 337 43.66 -23.86 -22.90
N SER A 338 42.76 -24.70 -22.34
CA SER A 338 42.49 -26.08 -22.81
C SER A 338 41.18 -26.64 -22.18
N GLN A 339 40.27 -27.08 -23.06
CA GLN A 339 39.45 -28.32 -23.07
C GLN A 339 38.53 -28.63 -21.85
N ALA A 340 37.19 -28.65 -21.97
CA ALA A 340 36.26 -29.48 -22.77
C ALA A 340 35.84 -30.80 -22.08
N SER A 341 34.56 -30.87 -21.69
CA SER A 341 33.75 -32.10 -21.61
C SER A 341 32.25 -31.74 -21.49
N GLU A 342 31.53 -31.95 -22.61
CA GLU A 342 30.07 -32.21 -22.73
C GLU A 342 29.70 -33.49 -21.96
N GLU A 343 28.49 -33.82 -21.47
CA GLU A 343 27.07 -33.70 -21.88
C GLU A 343 26.22 -34.28 -20.68
N PRO A 344 24.88 -34.46 -20.68
CA PRO A 344 23.78 -33.88 -21.46
C PRO A 344 22.61 -33.32 -20.60
N GLN A 345 21.81 -32.43 -21.20
CA GLN A 345 20.48 -32.03 -20.71
C GLN A 345 19.37 -33.05 -21.10
N PRO A 346 18.21 -33.03 -20.41
CA PRO A 346 16.93 -33.38 -21.01
C PRO A 346 15.97 -32.17 -21.10
N PRO A 347 14.91 -32.25 -21.93
CA PRO A 347 14.65 -31.25 -22.96
C PRO A 347 13.49 -30.29 -22.69
N HIS A 348 13.44 -29.24 -23.52
CA HIS A 348 12.34 -28.30 -23.72
C HIS A 348 10.95 -28.95 -23.80
N ALA A 349 9.96 -28.27 -23.20
CA ALA A 349 8.56 -28.38 -23.62
C ALA A 349 7.91 -26.99 -23.66
N ALA A 350 7.67 -26.49 -24.87
CA ALA A 350 6.60 -25.55 -25.13
C ALA A 350 5.30 -26.36 -25.26
N GLN A 351 4.18 -25.88 -24.70
CA GLN A 351 2.88 -25.84 -25.41
C GLN A 351 1.75 -25.20 -24.59
N ASN A 352 0.87 -24.56 -25.35
CA ASN A 352 -0.44 -24.03 -24.99
C ASN A 352 -1.42 -25.11 -24.49
N SER A 353 -2.47 -24.63 -23.82
CA SER A 353 -3.84 -25.17 -23.72
C SER A 353 -4.07 -26.65 -24.12
N GLU A 354 -4.45 -27.48 -23.14
CA GLU A 354 -5.64 -28.34 -23.24
C GLU A 354 -5.94 -29.01 -21.89
N SER A 355 -7.23 -29.17 -21.65
CA SER A 355 -7.87 -29.90 -20.55
C SER A 355 -7.48 -31.38 -20.52
N THR A 356 -7.21 -31.93 -19.34
CA THR A 356 -7.52 -33.33 -18.96
C THR A 356 -7.33 -33.53 -17.46
N ASP A 357 -8.20 -34.34 -16.89
CA ASP A 357 -8.43 -34.61 -15.46
C ASP A 357 -7.16 -34.84 -14.62
N GLY A 358 -6.89 -33.89 -13.73
CA GLY A 358 -6.14 -34.12 -12.49
C GLY A 358 -7.09 -33.87 -11.31
N ALA A 359 -7.26 -34.86 -10.44
CA ALA A 359 -8.15 -34.79 -9.28
C ALA A 359 -7.93 -33.47 -8.51
N GLN A 360 -8.86 -32.54 -8.66
CA GLN A 360 -8.74 -31.20 -8.07
C GLN A 360 -8.82 -31.34 -6.55
N ALA A 361 -7.81 -30.83 -5.84
CA ALA A 361 -7.76 -30.92 -4.38
C ALA A 361 -9.07 -30.40 -3.77
N MET A 362 -9.73 -31.25 -2.99
CA MET A 362 -10.98 -30.94 -2.31
C MET A 362 -10.71 -30.13 -1.04
N SER A 363 -11.60 -29.20 -0.73
CA SER A 363 -11.55 -28.49 0.55
C SER A 363 -12.14 -29.36 1.67
N ASP A 364 -12.03 -28.87 2.90
CA ASP A 364 -12.69 -29.48 4.07
C ASP A 364 -14.23 -29.45 3.98
N ILE A 365 -14.79 -28.73 2.99
CA ILE A 365 -16.22 -28.64 2.73
C ILE A 365 -16.61 -29.70 1.69
N PRO A 366 -17.53 -30.63 2.02
CA PRO A 366 -17.97 -31.68 1.10
C PRO A 366 -18.44 -31.11 -0.24
N GLY A 367 -17.93 -31.66 -1.35
CA GLY A 367 -18.30 -31.26 -2.71
C GLY A 367 -17.65 -29.97 -3.22
N VAL A 368 -16.93 -29.22 -2.37
CA VAL A 368 -16.30 -27.94 -2.76
C VAL A 368 -14.80 -28.11 -2.98
N ARG A 369 -14.33 -27.72 -4.16
CA ARG A 369 -12.91 -27.77 -4.52
C ARG A 369 -12.16 -26.58 -3.89
N VAL A 370 -10.88 -26.77 -3.55
CA VAL A 370 -10.04 -25.71 -2.92
C VAL A 370 -9.98 -24.46 -3.80
N TYR A 371 -9.90 -24.63 -5.12
CA TYR A 371 -9.95 -23.53 -6.08
C TYR A 371 -11.26 -22.73 -5.98
N ALA A 372 -12.41 -23.43 -6.00
CA ALA A 372 -13.72 -22.81 -5.92
C ALA A 372 -13.90 -22.08 -4.59
N GLN A 373 -13.52 -22.69 -3.47
CA GLN A 373 -13.55 -22.07 -2.14
C GLN A 373 -12.78 -20.74 -2.10
N ARG A 374 -11.53 -20.72 -2.61
CA ARG A 374 -10.70 -19.50 -2.67
C ARG A 374 -11.30 -18.43 -3.59
N ARG A 375 -11.89 -18.84 -4.72
CA ARG A 375 -12.51 -17.91 -5.69
C ARG A 375 -13.79 -17.30 -5.12
N ILE A 376 -14.68 -18.12 -4.57
CA ILE A 376 -15.93 -17.72 -3.91
C ILE A 376 -15.64 -16.74 -2.77
N ALA A 377 -14.63 -17.01 -1.92
CA ALA A 377 -14.23 -16.09 -0.85
C ALA A 377 -13.84 -14.69 -1.37
N LYS A 378 -13.14 -14.61 -2.51
CA LYS A 378 -12.79 -13.33 -3.14
C LYS A 378 -14.03 -12.60 -3.70
N ILE A 379 -14.99 -13.34 -4.27
CA ILE A 379 -16.24 -12.78 -4.80
C ILE A 379 -17.05 -12.17 -3.65
N ILE A 380 -17.22 -12.88 -2.54
CA ILE A 380 -17.95 -12.40 -1.35
C ILE A 380 -17.31 -11.13 -0.79
N LYS A 381 -15.98 -11.11 -0.64
CA LYS A 381 -15.26 -9.93 -0.15
C LYS A 381 -15.47 -8.70 -1.05
N ARG A 382 -15.56 -8.89 -2.37
CA ARG A 382 -15.87 -7.80 -3.31
C ARG A 382 -17.32 -7.37 -3.19
N ALA A 383 -18.25 -8.32 -3.12
CA ALA A 383 -19.68 -8.09 -2.96
C ALA A 383 -19.97 -7.22 -1.72
N SER A 384 -19.33 -7.54 -0.58
CA SER A 384 -19.51 -6.82 0.68
C SER A 384 -18.93 -5.41 0.68
N ILE A 385 -17.90 -5.13 -0.12
CA ILE A 385 -17.31 -3.78 -0.22
C ILE A 385 -18.12 -2.91 -1.19
N GLN A 386 -18.52 -3.50 -2.33
CA GLN A 386 -19.16 -2.77 -3.43
C GLN A 386 -20.69 -2.73 -3.31
N MET A 387 -21.28 -3.46 -2.36
CA MET A 387 -22.74 -3.67 -2.24
C MET A 387 -23.37 -4.32 -3.49
N ALA A 388 -22.57 -5.06 -4.25
CA ALA A 388 -22.95 -5.68 -5.52
C ALA A 388 -23.29 -7.18 -5.34
N PHE A 389 -24.21 -7.49 -4.42
CA PHE A 389 -24.55 -8.88 -4.07
C PHE A 389 -25.24 -9.62 -5.22
N GLU A 390 -26.20 -8.99 -5.91
CA GLU A 390 -26.94 -9.63 -7.02
C GLU A 390 -26.04 -9.92 -8.23
N THR A 391 -25.14 -8.99 -8.55
CA THR A 391 -24.11 -9.21 -9.57
C THR A 391 -23.20 -10.37 -9.18
N SER A 392 -22.80 -10.46 -7.91
CA SER A 392 -21.96 -11.54 -7.41
C SER A 392 -22.67 -12.90 -7.42
N ILE A 393 -23.98 -12.92 -7.15
CA ILE A 393 -24.83 -14.12 -7.31
C ILE A 393 -24.85 -14.58 -8.76
N SER A 394 -25.02 -13.66 -9.71
CA SER A 394 -24.97 -13.98 -11.14
C SER A 394 -23.61 -14.57 -11.52
N VAL A 395 -22.52 -13.90 -11.12
CA VAL A 395 -21.14 -14.34 -11.37
C VAL A 395 -20.90 -15.77 -10.87
N ILE A 396 -21.34 -16.10 -9.65
CA ILE A 396 -21.20 -17.46 -9.09
C ILE A 396 -22.00 -18.49 -9.90
N LYS A 397 -23.17 -18.13 -10.42
CA LYS A 397 -24.04 -19.05 -11.17
C LYS A 397 -23.59 -19.27 -12.61
N THR A 398 -22.95 -18.29 -13.26
CA THR A 398 -22.80 -18.29 -14.73
C THR A 398 -21.37 -18.12 -15.23
N GLU A 399 -20.48 -17.44 -14.51
CA GLU A 399 -19.15 -17.09 -15.05
C GLU A 399 -18.05 -18.12 -14.76
N PHE A 400 -18.32 -19.08 -13.86
CA PHE A 400 -17.35 -20.09 -13.46
C PHE A 400 -17.92 -21.50 -13.65
N GLU A 401 -17.04 -22.45 -13.94
CA GLU A 401 -17.34 -23.89 -13.99
C GLU A 401 -17.48 -24.49 -12.58
N PHE A 402 -18.38 -23.93 -11.77
CA PHE A 402 -18.70 -24.44 -10.44
C PHE A 402 -19.73 -25.56 -10.53
N ASN A 403 -19.53 -26.59 -9.71
CA ASN A 403 -20.53 -27.65 -9.55
C ASN A 403 -21.71 -27.16 -8.66
N GLU A 404 -22.79 -27.93 -8.61
CA GLU A 404 -23.99 -27.53 -7.85
C GLU A 404 -23.70 -27.28 -6.36
N THR A 405 -22.84 -28.09 -5.73
CA THR A 405 -22.48 -27.92 -4.32
C THR A 405 -21.66 -26.64 -4.06
N GLU A 406 -20.81 -26.25 -5.01
CA GLU A 406 -20.01 -25.02 -4.96
C GLU A 406 -20.87 -23.78 -5.18
N ILE A 407 -21.82 -23.85 -6.12
CA ILE A 407 -22.81 -22.80 -6.33
C ILE A 407 -23.64 -22.63 -5.06
N ALA A 408 -24.17 -23.71 -4.50
CA ALA A 408 -24.94 -23.67 -3.25
C ALA A 408 -24.13 -23.08 -2.08
N TYR A 409 -22.87 -23.48 -1.94
CA TYR A 409 -21.94 -22.94 -0.95
C TYR A 409 -21.73 -21.43 -1.13
N GLY A 410 -21.46 -20.98 -2.36
CA GLY A 410 -21.25 -19.57 -2.67
C GLY A 410 -22.48 -18.70 -2.41
N LEU A 411 -23.67 -19.19 -2.80
CA LEU A 411 -24.93 -18.50 -2.53
C LEU A 411 -25.20 -18.39 -1.02
N ARG A 412 -24.97 -19.46 -0.26
CA ARG A 412 -25.11 -19.44 1.20
C ARG A 412 -24.22 -18.39 1.85
N LEU A 413 -22.97 -18.28 1.42
CA LEU A 413 -22.05 -17.29 2.00
C LEU A 413 -22.36 -15.85 1.59
N ILE A 414 -22.89 -15.62 0.39
CA ILE A 414 -23.41 -14.30 0.01
C ILE A 414 -24.57 -13.91 0.92
N GLU A 415 -25.52 -14.82 1.16
CA GLU A 415 -26.64 -14.61 2.08
C GLU A 415 -26.16 -14.27 3.50
N GLU A 416 -25.22 -15.07 4.01
CA GLU A 416 -24.63 -14.87 5.33
C GLU A 416 -23.95 -13.50 5.42
N SER A 417 -23.16 -13.12 4.41
CA SER A 417 -22.47 -11.83 4.38
C SER A 417 -23.43 -10.64 4.43
N ARG A 418 -24.49 -10.63 3.60
CA ARG A 418 -25.44 -9.52 3.58
C ARG A 418 -26.30 -9.44 4.84
N ARG A 419 -26.65 -10.59 5.44
CA ARG A 419 -27.36 -10.65 6.74
C ARG A 419 -26.51 -10.12 7.89
N ASN A 420 -25.23 -10.48 7.92
CA ASN A 420 -24.30 -9.99 8.95
C ASN A 420 -24.14 -8.46 8.89
N ILE A 421 -24.06 -7.88 7.69
CA ILE A 421 -23.99 -6.42 7.53
C ILE A 421 -25.29 -5.75 7.96
N LEU A 422 -26.44 -6.29 7.55
CA LEU A 422 -27.76 -5.79 7.97
C LEU A 422 -27.89 -5.79 9.50
N GLN A 423 -27.57 -6.92 10.14
CA GLN A 423 -27.65 -7.08 11.59
C GLN A 423 -26.71 -6.12 12.31
N ALA A 424 -25.45 -6.00 11.88
CA ALA A 424 -24.50 -5.07 12.50
C ALA A 424 -24.97 -3.61 12.42
N LYS A 425 -25.53 -3.20 11.28
CA LYS A 425 -26.06 -1.84 11.10
C LYS A 425 -27.33 -1.60 11.91
N LEU A 426 -28.20 -2.59 12.05
CA LEU A 426 -29.40 -2.51 12.87
C LEU A 426 -29.07 -2.40 14.37
N ILE A 427 -28.10 -3.20 14.85
CA ILE A 427 -27.63 -3.13 16.25
C ILE A 427 -27.07 -1.74 16.56
N LEU A 428 -26.18 -1.22 15.72
CA LEU A 428 -25.66 0.14 15.88
C LEU A 428 -26.75 1.21 15.86
N GLY A 429 -27.80 0.99 15.05
CA GLY A 429 -28.94 1.91 15.01
C GLY A 429 -29.75 1.92 16.31
N ILE A 430 -29.95 0.75 16.92
CA ILE A 430 -30.61 0.61 18.22
C ILE A 430 -29.77 1.27 19.32
N GLU A 431 -28.46 0.98 19.38
CA GLU A 431 -27.56 1.47 20.43
C GLU A 431 -27.41 2.99 20.44
N ASN A 432 -27.43 3.62 19.25
CA ASN A 432 -27.24 5.07 19.11
C ASN A 432 -28.55 5.84 18.90
N ASN A 433 -29.68 5.13 18.81
CA ASN A 433 -30.95 5.68 18.37
C ASN A 433 -30.85 6.45 17.02
N ASP A 434 -29.98 5.99 16.11
CA ASP A 434 -29.76 6.59 14.79
C ASP A 434 -29.63 5.51 13.70
N TYR A 435 -30.67 5.41 12.86
CA TYR A 435 -30.76 4.42 11.79
C TYR A 435 -30.19 4.91 10.45
N SER A 436 -29.56 6.09 10.39
CA SER A 436 -29.07 6.68 9.14
C SER A 436 -28.12 5.75 8.34
N GLU A 437 -27.27 5.02 9.04
CA GLU A 437 -26.33 4.08 8.42
C GLU A 437 -27.02 2.81 7.89
N LEU A 438 -28.07 2.35 8.56
CA LEU A 438 -28.92 1.24 8.11
C LEU A 438 -29.69 1.65 6.84
N ASP A 439 -30.28 2.85 6.85
CA ASP A 439 -31.03 3.39 5.72
C ASP A 439 -30.13 3.59 4.49
N LYS A 440 -28.90 4.09 4.68
CA LYS A 440 -27.90 4.17 3.60
C LYS A 440 -27.56 2.79 3.02
N PHE A 441 -27.44 1.77 3.87
CA PHE A 441 -27.16 0.40 3.43
C PHE A 441 -28.32 -0.15 2.61
N LEU A 442 -29.55 -0.12 3.15
CA LEU A 442 -30.76 -0.59 2.47
C LEU A 442 -31.02 0.18 1.18
N GLY A 443 -30.75 1.49 1.17
CA GLY A 443 -30.87 2.34 -0.01
C GLY A 443 -29.95 1.93 -1.16
N LYS A 444 -28.73 1.45 -0.85
CA LYS A 444 -27.74 1.01 -1.84
C LYS A 444 -28.01 -0.39 -2.42
N LEU A 445 -28.80 -1.22 -1.74
CA LEU A 445 -29.12 -2.56 -2.24
C LEU A 445 -29.96 -2.47 -3.51
N ALA A 446 -29.69 -3.35 -4.47
CA ALA A 446 -30.54 -3.56 -5.64
C ALA A 446 -31.96 -3.99 -5.22
N VAL A 447 -32.95 -3.75 -6.07
CA VAL A 447 -34.32 -4.21 -5.82
C VAL A 447 -34.34 -5.73 -5.95
N CYS A 448 -34.46 -6.41 -4.82
CA CYS A 448 -34.52 -7.87 -4.73
C CYS A 448 -35.32 -8.28 -3.49
N GLU A 449 -35.67 -9.56 -3.41
CA GLU A 449 -36.45 -10.13 -2.31
C GLU A 449 -35.82 -9.85 -0.93
N PHE A 450 -34.48 -9.92 -0.85
CA PHE A 450 -33.76 -9.62 0.39
C PHE A 450 -33.94 -8.18 0.85
N LYS A 451 -33.91 -7.21 -0.07
CA LYS A 451 -34.12 -5.80 0.26
C LYS A 451 -35.53 -5.58 0.81
N THR A 452 -36.54 -6.15 0.16
CA THR A 452 -37.94 -6.04 0.58
C THR A 452 -38.14 -6.62 1.99
N LYS A 453 -37.70 -7.86 2.21
CA LYS A 453 -37.82 -8.52 3.53
C LYS A 453 -37.01 -7.80 4.62
N SER A 454 -35.85 -7.24 4.27
CA SER A 454 -35.03 -6.49 5.22
C SER A 454 -35.68 -5.17 5.61
N LEU A 455 -36.37 -4.48 4.69
CA LEU A 455 -37.12 -3.27 5.00
C LEU A 455 -38.28 -3.56 5.95
N GLU A 456 -39.09 -4.57 5.67
CA GLU A 456 -40.20 -4.99 6.55
C GLU A 456 -39.69 -5.35 7.95
N PHE A 457 -38.66 -6.21 8.02
CA PHE A 457 -38.06 -6.63 9.29
C PHE A 457 -37.47 -5.46 10.09
N THR A 458 -36.72 -4.57 9.45
CA THR A 458 -36.09 -3.44 10.14
C THR A 458 -37.11 -2.40 10.61
N GLN A 459 -38.21 -2.22 9.89
CA GLN A 459 -39.32 -1.38 10.32
C GLN A 459 -40.03 -1.95 11.55
N GLU A 460 -40.27 -3.26 11.59
CA GLU A 460 -40.86 -3.93 12.75
C GLU A 460 -39.97 -3.76 13.99
N ILE A 461 -38.66 -4.04 13.87
CA ILE A 461 -37.73 -3.90 15.00
C ILE A 461 -37.62 -2.45 15.46
N ARG A 462 -37.62 -1.48 14.53
CA ARG A 462 -37.58 -0.06 14.88
C ARG A 462 -38.83 0.37 15.64
N ALA A 463 -40.01 -0.04 15.19
CA ALA A 463 -41.26 0.26 15.88
C ALA A 463 -41.28 -0.30 17.31
N ILE A 464 -40.79 -1.54 17.50
CA ILE A 464 -40.65 -2.14 18.83
C ILE A 464 -39.64 -1.37 19.68
N ALA A 465 -38.50 -0.96 19.11
CA ALA A 465 -37.48 -0.21 19.83
C ALA A 465 -37.97 1.18 20.26
N ASP A 466 -38.72 1.88 19.41
CA ASP A 466 -39.31 3.19 19.70
C ASP A 466 -40.40 3.07 20.79
N ASP A 467 -41.25 2.04 20.73
CA ASP A 467 -42.27 1.75 21.75
C ASP A 467 -41.64 1.42 23.11
N LEU A 468 -40.59 0.60 23.14
CA LEU A 468 -39.84 0.30 24.36
C LEU A 468 -39.20 1.55 24.98
N HIS A 469 -38.61 2.44 24.16
CA HIS A 469 -38.08 3.71 24.67
C HIS A 469 -39.19 4.58 25.28
N ALA A 470 -40.34 4.71 24.60
CA ALA A 470 -41.46 5.50 25.10
C ALA A 470 -42.03 4.95 26.42
N LEU A 471 -42.24 3.62 26.49
CA LEU A 471 -42.72 2.94 27.70
C LEU A 471 -41.74 3.08 28.86
N TYR A 472 -40.44 3.03 28.57
CA TYR A 472 -39.39 3.17 29.58
C TYR A 472 -39.31 4.58 30.16
N GLU A 473 -39.33 5.62 29.32
CA GLU A 473 -39.36 7.02 29.79
C GLU A 473 -40.64 7.32 30.60
N ALA A 474 -41.80 6.85 30.16
CA ALA A 474 -43.04 6.98 30.92
C ALA A 474 -43.00 6.21 32.27
N ALA A 475 -42.36 5.04 32.29
CA ALA A 475 -42.17 4.26 33.50
C ALA A 475 -41.25 4.96 34.51
N LYS A 476 -40.24 5.73 34.05
CA LYS A 476 -39.38 6.55 34.91
C LYS A 476 -40.15 7.66 35.62
N GLU A 477 -41.07 8.33 34.94
CA GLU A 477 -41.88 9.40 35.54
C GLU A 477 -42.90 8.87 36.55
N THR A 478 -43.48 7.69 36.29
CA THR A 478 -44.58 7.11 37.08
C THR A 478 -44.13 6.04 38.07
N ASN A 479 -42.85 5.66 38.06
CA ASN A 479 -42.25 4.54 38.79
C ASN A 479 -42.99 3.19 38.59
N ASN A 480 -43.58 2.97 37.41
CA ASN A 480 -44.31 1.75 37.05
C ASN A 480 -43.81 1.15 35.74
N PHE A 481 -43.05 0.06 35.84
CA PHE A 481 -42.39 -0.61 34.70
C PHE A 481 -43.18 -1.82 34.14
N THR A 482 -44.40 -2.07 34.60
CA THR A 482 -45.16 -3.29 34.26
C THR A 482 -45.36 -3.45 32.75
N ALA A 483 -45.77 -2.38 32.07
CA ALA A 483 -45.99 -2.40 30.62
C ALA A 483 -44.69 -2.58 29.83
N PHE A 484 -43.61 -1.92 30.27
CA PHE A 484 -42.28 -2.05 29.66
C PHE A 484 -41.76 -3.49 29.71
N TYR A 485 -41.78 -4.14 30.88
CA TYR A 485 -41.33 -5.53 31.01
C TYR A 485 -42.21 -6.51 30.21
N SER A 486 -43.52 -6.29 30.19
CA SER A 486 -44.44 -7.09 29.37
C SER A 486 -44.09 -7.00 27.88
N THR A 487 -43.79 -5.81 27.37
CA THR A 487 -43.39 -5.63 25.96
C THR A 487 -42.01 -6.27 25.71
N LEU A 488 -41.05 -6.08 26.62
CA LEU A 488 -39.69 -6.62 26.50
C LEU A 488 -39.68 -8.16 26.42
N GLU A 489 -40.55 -8.84 27.17
CA GLU A 489 -40.68 -10.31 27.13
C GLU A 489 -41.12 -10.85 25.77
N THR A 490 -41.91 -10.07 25.02
CA THR A 490 -42.41 -10.44 23.69
C THR A 490 -41.39 -10.21 22.56
N VAL A 491 -40.29 -9.49 22.83
CA VAL A 491 -39.26 -9.17 21.82
C VAL A 491 -38.52 -10.43 21.39
N THR A 492 -38.64 -10.80 20.11
CA THR A 492 -37.99 -11.97 19.50
C THR A 492 -36.56 -11.68 19.03
N PHE A 493 -36.22 -10.40 18.79
CA PHE A 493 -34.89 -10.00 18.35
C PHE A 493 -33.93 -9.86 19.54
N ASN A 494 -33.16 -10.91 19.79
CA ASN A 494 -32.23 -11.02 20.92
C ASN A 494 -31.29 -9.82 21.13
N PRO A 495 -30.71 -9.18 20.08
CA PRO A 495 -29.84 -8.02 20.30
C PRO A 495 -30.57 -6.82 20.93
N LEU A 496 -31.82 -6.54 20.54
CA LEU A 496 -32.62 -5.48 21.15
C LEU A 496 -32.94 -5.82 22.62
N ARG A 497 -33.25 -7.08 22.91
CA ARG A 497 -33.45 -7.54 24.30
C ARG A 497 -32.20 -7.32 25.15
N LYS A 498 -31.03 -7.74 24.65
CA LYS A 498 -29.74 -7.57 25.35
C LYS A 498 -29.38 -6.11 25.61
N TYR A 499 -29.69 -5.22 24.67
CA TYR A 499 -29.49 -3.78 24.85
C TYR A 499 -30.26 -3.27 26.07
N TRP A 500 -31.55 -3.61 26.16
CA TRP A 500 -32.40 -3.23 27.29
C TRP A 500 -32.01 -3.90 28.60
N ASP A 501 -31.66 -5.20 28.58
CA ASP A 501 -31.14 -5.90 29.76
C ASP A 501 -29.90 -5.18 30.35
N GLY A 502 -29.03 -4.66 29.47
CA GLY A 502 -27.86 -3.87 29.86
C GLY A 502 -28.23 -2.54 30.52
N ILE A 503 -29.18 -1.79 29.94
CA ILE A 503 -29.67 -0.54 30.53
C ILE A 503 -30.26 -0.80 31.92
N ILE A 504 -31.15 -1.79 32.05
CA ILE A 504 -31.81 -2.16 33.32
C ILE A 504 -30.77 -2.58 34.37
N ALA A 505 -29.74 -3.34 33.99
CA ALA A 505 -28.68 -3.74 34.90
C ALA A 505 -27.84 -2.55 35.37
N SER A 506 -27.55 -1.58 34.49
CA SER A 506 -26.80 -0.38 34.84
C SER A 506 -27.56 0.52 35.82
N GLU A 507 -28.88 0.62 35.69
CA GLU A 507 -29.71 1.41 36.61
C GLU A 507 -29.95 0.76 37.96
N LYS A 508 -29.95 -0.57 38.05
CA LYS A 508 -30.00 -1.28 39.34
C LYS A 508 -28.68 -1.17 40.11
N ALA A 509 -27.58 -0.89 39.41
CA ALA A 509 -26.24 -0.75 39.98
C ALA A 509 -25.89 0.70 40.36
N ALA A 510 -26.60 1.68 39.78
CA ALA A 510 -26.55 3.10 40.13
C ALA A 510 -27.53 3.40 41.28
#